data_AF-A0A941PKR3-F1
#
_entry.id   AF-A0A941PKR3-F1
#
_cell.length_a   1.000
_cell.length_b   1.000
_cell.length_c   1.000
_cell.angle_alpha   90.00
_cell.angle_beta   90.00
_cell.angle_gamma   90.00
#
_symmetry.space_group_name_H-M   'P 1'
#
loop_
_entity.id
_entity.type
_entity.pdbx_description
1 polymer ?
#
loop_
_entity_poly.entity_id
_entity_poly.type
_entity_poly.pdbx_seq_one_letter_code
_entity_poly.pdbx_strand_id
1 'polypeptide(L)'
;MFDIPSMQRLDDETFAAFVGGAGRGLVLFGSHNGKPTLAQAHVLADAWADRHSDTRFGYIDALCCELGRKRYAVRLLPTLLIGAMAGCWRSLKASTIERGWMRH
;
A
#
# COMPACT_ATOMS: atom_id res chain seq x y z
N MET A 1 -15.19 -1.31 23.04
CA MET A 1 -14.54 -0.29 22.20
C MET A 1 -13.59 -1.06 21.31
N PHE A 2 -13.98 -1.33 20.07
CA PHE A 2 -13.14 -2.06 19.13
C PHE A 2 -11.99 -1.13 18.73
N ASP A 3 -10.76 -1.57 18.98
CA ASP A 3 -9.56 -0.93 18.42
C ASP A 3 -9.67 -1.11 16.90
N ILE A 4 -10.30 -0.14 16.22
CA ILE A 4 -10.35 -0.12 14.76
C ILE A 4 -8.88 -0.07 14.33
N PRO A 5 -8.38 -1.03 13.53
CA PRO A 5 -6.99 -1.01 13.08
C PRO A 5 -6.72 0.36 12.49
N SER A 6 -5.70 1.03 13.00
CA SER A 6 -5.47 2.47 12.78
C SER A 6 -5.44 2.77 11.28
N MET A 7 -6.57 3.20 10.74
CA MET A 7 -6.70 3.47 9.32
C MET A 7 -6.00 4.79 9.03
N GLN A 8 -4.99 4.75 8.17
CA GLN A 8 -4.16 5.90 7.86
C GLN A 8 -4.65 6.60 6.59
N ARG A 9 -4.87 7.92 6.67
CA ARG A 9 -4.99 8.75 5.47
C ARG A 9 -3.62 8.89 4.83
N LEU A 10 -3.51 8.57 3.55
CA LEU A 10 -2.28 8.68 2.78
C LEU A 10 -2.37 9.85 1.79
N ASP A 11 -1.21 10.42 1.50
CA ASP A 11 -0.96 11.50 0.54
C ASP A 11 0.33 11.21 -0.25
N ASP A 12 0.75 12.12 -1.13
CA ASP A 12 1.94 11.93 -1.95
C ASP A 12 3.23 11.75 -1.13
N GLU A 13 3.29 12.26 0.10
CA GLU A 13 4.47 12.15 0.98
C GLU A 13 4.50 10.84 1.75
N THR A 14 3.34 10.41 2.27
CA THR A 14 3.22 9.25 3.16
C THR A 14 2.98 7.93 2.42
N PHE A 15 2.45 7.99 1.19
CA PHE A 15 2.08 6.82 0.41
C PHE A 15 3.26 5.89 0.12
N ALA A 16 4.40 6.44 -0.30
CA ALA A 16 5.58 5.66 -0.64
C ALA A 16 6.12 4.89 0.58
N ALA A 17 6.16 5.53 1.75
CA ALA A 17 6.58 4.90 2.99
C ALA A 17 5.59 3.82 3.44
N PHE A 18 4.29 4.07 3.31
CA PHE A 18 3.26 3.08 3.65
C PHE A 18 3.41 1.81 2.81
N VAL A 19 3.52 1.97 1.49
CA VAL A 19 3.67 0.84 0.55
C VAL A 19 5.03 0.15 0.67
N GLY A 20 6.08 0.88 1.06
CA GLY A 20 7.42 0.34 1.27
C GLY A 20 7.64 -0.35 2.62
N GLY A 21 6.72 -0.23 3.59
CA GLY A 21 6.88 -0.84 4.91
C GLY A 21 6.80 -2.37 4.89
N ALA A 22 7.09 -3.04 6.00
CA ALA A 22 6.98 -4.50 6.10
C ALA A 22 5.53 -4.99 6.29
N GLY A 23 5.24 -6.22 5.87
CA GLY A 23 3.98 -6.91 6.15
C GLY A 23 2.91 -6.74 5.07
N ARG A 24 1.65 -7.02 5.39
CA ARG A 24 0.53 -6.87 4.44
C ARG A 24 -0.04 -5.46 4.55
N GLY A 25 -0.39 -4.87 3.42
CA GLY A 25 -1.03 -3.56 3.38
C GLY A 25 -2.13 -3.51 2.34
N LEU A 26 -3.20 -2.80 2.71
CA LEU A 26 -4.35 -2.52 1.88
C LEU A 26 -4.47 -1.01 1.72
N VAL A 27 -4.60 -0.55 0.48
CA VAL A 27 -4.82 0.87 0.17
C VAL A 27 -6.06 1.03 -0.68
N LEU A 28 -7.06 1.74 -0.16
CA LEU A 28 -8.23 2.12 -0.93
C LEU A 28 -7.99 3.48 -1.62
N PHE A 29 -8.05 3.50 -2.95
CA PHE A 29 -8.16 4.71 -3.74
C PHE A 29 -9.63 5.07 -3.88
N GLY A 30 -10.03 6.21 -3.31
CA GLY A 30 -11.38 6.76 -3.42
C GLY A 30 -11.36 8.24 -3.79
N SER A 31 -12.52 8.89 -3.64
CA SER A 31 -12.69 10.33 -3.82
C SER A 31 -13.78 10.84 -2.87
N HIS A 32 -13.61 12.04 -2.33
CA HIS A 32 -14.69 12.79 -1.65
C HIS A 32 -15.63 13.47 -2.65
N ASN A 33 -15.16 13.71 -3.88
CA ASN A 33 -15.92 14.37 -4.94
C ASN A 33 -16.68 13.36 -5.81
N GLY A 34 -17.91 13.71 -6.21
CA GLY A 34 -18.78 12.89 -7.05
C GLY A 34 -19.51 11.81 -6.25
N LYS A 35 -19.25 10.53 -6.54
CA LYS A 35 -19.73 9.41 -5.71
C LYS A 35 -18.73 9.20 -4.57
N PRO A 36 -19.06 9.56 -3.32
CA PRO A 36 -18.12 9.49 -2.20
C PRO A 36 -17.79 8.02 -1.90
N THR A 37 -16.65 7.58 -2.41
CA THR A 37 -16.17 6.19 -2.29
C THR A 37 -15.28 6.01 -1.07
N LEU A 38 -14.79 7.10 -0.48
CA LEU A 38 -13.98 7.05 0.74
C LEU A 38 -14.75 6.62 1.99
N ALA A 39 -16.08 6.77 2.02
CA ALA A 39 -16.90 6.18 3.07
C ALA A 39 -16.77 4.64 3.10
N GLN A 40 -16.43 4.01 1.97
CA GLN A 40 -16.19 2.57 1.88
C GLN A 40 -14.85 2.17 2.52
N ALA A 41 -13.93 3.10 2.77
CA ALA A 41 -12.66 2.81 3.45
C ALA A 41 -12.90 2.33 4.88
N HIS A 42 -13.79 3.00 5.62
CA HIS A 42 -14.16 2.61 6.97
C HIS A 42 -14.80 1.22 7.01
N VAL A 43 -15.80 0.98 6.15
CA VAL A 43 -16.47 -0.32 6.05
C VAL A 43 -15.49 -1.44 5.69
N LEU A 44 -14.55 -1.17 4.78
CA LEU A 44 -13.53 -2.13 4.39
C LEU A 44 -12.54 -2.39 5.53
N ALA A 45 -12.09 -1.36 6.23
CA ALA A 45 -11.18 -1.48 7.36
C ALA A 45 -11.82 -2.30 8.49
N ASP A 46 -13.07 -2.01 8.85
CA ASP A 46 -13.82 -2.76 9.86
C ASP A 46 -14.00 -4.22 9.45
N ALA A 47 -14.45 -4.49 8.22
CA ALA A 47 -14.68 -5.86 7.74
C ALA A 47 -13.40 -6.71 7.69
N TRP A 48 -12.24 -6.07 7.57
CA TRP A 48 -10.96 -6.76 7.43
C TRP A 48 -10.16 -6.84 8.74
N ALA A 49 -10.40 -5.91 9.67
CA ALA A 49 -9.89 -5.93 11.04
C ALA A 49 -10.16 -7.28 11.73
N ASP A 50 -11.38 -7.78 11.55
CA ASP A 50 -11.86 -9.02 12.16
C ASP A 50 -11.10 -10.28 11.70
N ARG A 51 -10.38 -10.20 10.57
CA ARG A 51 -9.75 -11.37 9.92
C ARG A 51 -8.23 -11.30 9.85
N HIS A 52 -7.64 -10.10 9.89
CA HIS A 52 -6.21 -9.90 9.68
C HIS A 52 -5.67 -8.73 10.52
N SER A 53 -5.43 -8.98 11.80
CA SER A 53 -4.93 -7.98 12.76
C SER A 53 -3.52 -7.45 12.46
N ASP A 54 -2.77 -8.11 11.59
CA ASP A 54 -1.41 -7.76 11.17
C ASP A 54 -1.37 -6.87 9.90
N THR A 55 -2.53 -6.55 9.33
CA THR A 55 -2.62 -5.82 8.07
C THR A 55 -2.79 -4.32 8.27
N ARG A 56 -1.96 -3.53 7.59
CA ARG A 56 -2.03 -2.07 7.62
C ARG A 56 -3.08 -1.57 6.64
N PHE A 57 -3.94 -0.66 7.08
CA PHE A 57 -4.99 -0.04 6.24
C PHE A 57 -4.68 1.41 5.96
N GLY A 58 -4.68 1.75 4.67
CA GLY A 58 -4.53 3.09 4.17
C GLY A 58 -5.66 3.46 3.22
N TYR A 59 -5.95 4.75 3.11
CA TYR A 59 -6.82 5.26 2.06
C TYR A 59 -6.25 6.54 1.45
N ILE A 60 -6.52 6.73 0.17
CA ILE A 60 -6.08 7.87 -0.63
C ILE A 60 -7.29 8.52 -1.27
N ASP A 61 -7.32 9.86 -1.22
CA ASP A 61 -8.12 10.62 -2.18
C ASP A 61 -7.34 10.69 -3.49
N ALA A 62 -7.79 9.92 -4.49
CA ALA A 62 -7.12 9.77 -5.77
C ALA A 62 -7.09 11.07 -6.59
N LEU A 63 -7.92 12.06 -6.24
CA LEU A 63 -7.88 13.39 -6.86
C LEU A 63 -6.79 14.28 -6.25
N CYS A 64 -6.38 14.02 -5.01
CA CYS A 64 -5.35 14.78 -4.31
C CYS A 64 -3.98 14.09 -4.31
N CYS A 65 -3.91 12.79 -4.62
CA CYS A 65 -2.66 12.02 -4.65
C CYS A 65 -2.36 11.54 -6.08
N GLU A 66 -1.72 12.40 -6.87
CA GLU A 66 -1.40 12.08 -8.26
C GLU A 66 -0.33 11.01 -8.38
N LEU A 67 0.64 10.98 -7.46
CA LEU A 67 1.77 10.06 -7.50
C LEU A 67 1.28 8.62 -7.36
N GLY A 68 0.43 8.35 -6.37
CA GLY A 68 -0.17 7.04 -6.16
C GLY A 68 -1.04 6.61 -7.33
N ARG A 69 -1.89 7.51 -7.82
CA ARG A 69 -2.78 7.23 -8.96
C ARG A 69 -2.00 6.88 -10.23
N LYS A 70 -0.96 7.65 -10.57
CA LYS A 70 -0.12 7.44 -11.76
C LYS A 70 0.72 6.17 -11.62
N ARG A 71 1.38 5.98 -10.48
CA ARG A 71 2.28 4.83 -10.23
C ARG A 71 1.58 3.48 -10.38
N TYR A 72 0.31 3.40 -9.94
CA TYR A 72 -0.48 2.17 -10.00
C TYR A 72 -1.55 2.19 -11.10
N ALA A 73 -1.49 3.17 -12.00
CA ALA A 73 -2.42 3.33 -13.13
C ALA A 73 -3.91 3.26 -12.71
N VAL A 74 -4.26 3.87 -11.58
CA VAL A 74 -5.64 3.88 -11.06
C VAL A 74 -6.51 4.78 -11.95
N ARG A 75 -7.51 4.19 -12.61
CA ARG A 75 -8.42 4.89 -13.55
C ARG A 75 -9.88 4.91 -13.10
N LEU A 76 -10.27 4.03 -12.19
CA LEU A 76 -11.63 3.91 -11.68
C LEU A 76 -11.62 3.97 -10.15
N LEU A 77 -12.72 4.46 -9.58
CA LEU A 77 -12.89 4.54 -8.13
C LEU A 77 -14.21 3.83 -7.73
N PRO A 78 -14.23 3.10 -6.61
CA PRO A 78 -13.08 2.80 -5.76
C PRO A 78 -12.11 1.82 -6.45
N THR A 79 -10.82 1.91 -6.14
CA THR A 79 -9.83 0.87 -6.49
C THR A 79 -9.12 0.41 -5.22
N LEU A 80 -8.99 -0.90 -5.05
CA LEU A 80 -8.27 -1.48 -3.92
C LEU A 80 -6.90 -2.00 -4.39
N LEU A 81 -5.84 -1.53 -3.75
CA LEU A 81 -4.50 -2.07 -3.89
C LEU A 81 -4.22 -3.02 -2.72
N ILE A 82 -3.84 -4.25 -3.04
CA ILE A 82 -3.43 -5.28 -2.07
C ILE A 82 -1.97 -5.58 -2.32
N GLY A 83 -1.11 -5.37 -1.31
CA GLY A 83 0.33 -5.55 -1.43
C GLY A 83 0.91 -6.39 -0.30
N ALA A 84 1.80 -7.33 -0.65
CA ALA A 84 2.85 -7.77 0.26
C ALA A 84 3.88 -6.64 0.31
N MET A 85 3.75 -5.78 1.30
CA MET A 85 4.63 -4.64 1.49
C MET A 85 5.98 -5.21 1.95
N ALA A 86 7.03 -4.90 1.18
CA ALA A 86 8.29 -5.61 1.27
C ALA A 86 8.94 -5.41 2.64
N GLY A 87 8.82 -6.41 3.51
CA GLY A 87 9.76 -6.63 4.59
C GLY A 87 11.13 -6.89 3.96
N CYS A 88 11.96 -5.85 3.88
CA CYS A 88 13.34 -5.90 3.44
C CYS A 88 13.56 -6.63 2.10
N TRP A 89 13.34 -5.94 0.98
CA TRP A 89 13.79 -6.43 -0.35
C TRP A 89 15.30 -6.22 -0.59
N ARG A 90 16.11 -6.28 0.48
CA ARG A 90 17.56 -6.00 0.46
C ARG A 90 18.38 -7.23 0.83
N SER A 91 18.14 -8.36 0.17
CA SER A 91 19.11 -9.47 0.13
C SER A 91 18.78 -10.48 -0.98
N LEU A 92 18.78 -10.05 -2.25
CA LEU A 92 18.79 -10.96 -3.41
C LEU A 92 19.30 -10.19 -4.64
N LYS A 93 20.58 -9.80 -4.62
CA LYS A 93 21.46 -9.56 -5.79
C LYS A 93 22.83 -9.04 -5.32
N ALA A 94 23.66 -9.94 -4.81
CA ALA A 94 25.12 -9.78 -4.73
C ALA A 94 25.80 -11.14 -4.48
N SER A 95 25.45 -12.17 -5.26
CA SER A 95 26.14 -13.46 -5.20
C SER A 95 26.02 -14.20 -6.53
N THR A 96 26.25 -13.53 -7.65
CA THR A 96 26.51 -14.19 -8.93
C THR A 96 27.39 -13.26 -9.76
N ILE A 97 28.52 -13.80 -10.21
CA ILE A 97 29.59 -13.17 -11.02
C ILE A 97 30.68 -12.44 -10.21
N GLU A 98 31.43 -13.18 -9.38
CA GLU A 98 32.87 -12.95 -9.17
C GLU A 98 33.56 -14.28 -8.84
N ARG A 99 33.53 -15.23 -9.77
CA ARG A 99 34.53 -16.31 -9.85
C ARG A 99 34.69 -16.69 -11.31
N GLY A 100 35.75 -16.18 -11.93
CA GLY A 100 36.06 -16.57 -13.30
C GLY A 100 37.16 -15.81 -14.01
N TRP A 101 37.89 -14.88 -13.38
CA TRP A 101 39.09 -14.29 -14.00
C TRP A 101 40.14 -14.05 -12.92
N MET A 102 41.10 -14.99 -12.85
CA MET A 102 42.49 -14.89 -12.35
C MET A 102 42.91 -16.21 -11.72
N ARG A 103 43.56 -17.08 -12.50
CA ARG A 103 44.95 -17.51 -12.31
C ARG A 103 45.28 -18.71 -13.21
N HIS A 104 46.38 -18.52 -13.94
CA HIS A 104 47.21 -19.47 -14.71
C HIS A 104 46.65 -20.01 -16.02
#